data_AF-A0A8J2H6E6-F1
#
_entry.id   AF-A0A8J2H6E6-F1
#
_cell.length_a   1.000
_cell.length_b   1.000
_cell.length_c   1.000
_cell.angle_alpha   90.00
_cell.angle_beta   90.00
_cell.angle_gamma   90.00
#
_symmetry.space_group_name_H-M   'P 1'
#
loop_
_entity.id
_entity.type
_entity.pdbx_description
1 polymer ?
#
loop_
_entity_poly.entity_id
_entity_poly.type
_entity_poly.pdbx_seq_one_letter_code
_entity_poly.pdbx_strand_id
1 'polypeptide(L)'
;MNICKEDNHVVCLVDNNILILELNVLNRGLRIMWLVGKGQTKIKVDEKIGRQYEDDYMRIPVFKSKIKAFSDFFYNPNEKTVLGKTKKQWGVTGLFYLVFFSGLIVLFSICMVGLMATIQKDKPRWTLDQSLIGSSPGLGFRPISDNPHELALIFYKNNNETQIKTWTRRLDDYLEHYRNRTMLPNRQRCDYKFPKPKEGNVCAVDLDTDFGICSPSNQYGFNNSSPCVFIKLNKIFDWVPEYYQLSELPSDMPKKLVNHIKSYGNSSELNTVWVSCQGEEAEDRESLGPIQYFPKIQGFPGYYYPYKNINGYLSPLVAVNFERPTRNKIINVECRAWAKNIIFHQRQKIGMVHFELRIDD
;
A
#
# COMPACT_ATOMS: atom_id res chain seq x y z
N MET A 1 15.70 19.72 -81.73
CA MET A 1 15.73 18.25 -81.53
C MET A 1 15.07 17.97 -80.19
N ASN A 2 13.77 17.70 -80.19
CA ASN A 2 13.04 17.39 -78.95
C ASN A 2 13.15 15.87 -78.74
N ILE A 3 13.69 15.45 -77.60
CA ILE A 3 13.80 14.05 -77.21
C ILE A 3 12.76 13.82 -76.12
N CYS A 4 11.68 13.12 -76.44
CA CYS A 4 10.75 12.59 -75.44
C CYS A 4 11.15 11.13 -75.17
N LYS A 5 11.47 10.80 -73.92
CA LYS A 5 11.77 9.44 -73.48
C LYS A 5 10.58 8.93 -72.69
N GLU A 6 9.93 7.90 -73.21
CA GLU A 6 8.87 7.16 -72.52
C GLU A 6 9.19 5.67 -72.67
N ASP A 7 8.90 4.89 -71.63
CA ASP A 7 9.53 3.60 -71.34
C ASP A 7 9.80 2.69 -72.56
N ASN A 8 11.09 2.39 -72.77
CA ASN A 8 11.70 1.54 -73.80
C ASN A 8 11.62 1.95 -75.29
N HIS A 9 11.15 3.16 -75.62
CA HIS A 9 11.25 3.71 -76.98
C HIS A 9 11.89 5.11 -76.99
N VAL A 10 12.73 5.39 -77.99
CA VAL A 10 13.26 6.74 -78.22
C VAL A 10 12.70 7.26 -79.52
N VAL A 11 11.87 8.29 -79.45
CA VAL A 11 11.31 8.95 -80.63
C VAL A 11 12.03 10.28 -80.84
N CYS A 12 12.70 10.40 -81.98
CA CYS A 12 13.44 11.61 -82.38
C CYS A 12 12.73 12.26 -83.56
N LEU A 13 12.44 13.56 -83.44
CA LEU A 13 11.95 14.39 -84.53
C LEU A 13 13.13 15.12 -85.18
N VAL A 14 13.36 14.86 -86.47
CA VAL A 14 14.34 15.55 -87.31
C VAL A 14 13.64 15.99 -88.59
N ASP A 15 13.61 17.30 -88.82
CA ASP A 15 13.12 17.95 -90.05
C ASP A 15 11.80 17.36 -90.63
N ASN A 16 10.74 17.45 -89.83
CA ASN A 16 9.36 17.05 -90.17
C ASN A 16 9.12 15.56 -90.50
N ASN A 17 10.09 14.68 -90.21
CA ASN A 17 9.90 13.23 -90.23
C ASN A 17 10.00 12.65 -88.80
N ILE A 18 9.19 11.63 -88.51
CA ILE A 18 9.21 10.92 -87.22
C ILE A 18 10.12 9.70 -87.35
N LEU A 19 11.14 9.63 -86.48
CA LEU A 19 12.03 8.49 -86.36
C LEU A 19 11.76 7.79 -85.02
N ILE A 20 11.18 6.60 -85.07
CA ILE A 20 10.93 5.77 -83.88
C ILE A 20 12.02 4.72 -83.81
N LEU A 21 12.83 4.78 -82.76
CA LEU A 21 13.83 3.75 -82.44
C LEU A 21 13.27 2.84 -81.37
N GLU A 22 12.97 1.61 -81.77
CA GLU A 22 12.62 0.51 -80.87
C GLU A 22 13.91 -0.13 -80.33
N LEU A 23 14.18 0.04 -79.04
CA LEU A 23 15.28 -0.62 -78.36
C LEU A 23 14.74 -1.89 -77.70
N ASN A 24 14.91 -3.02 -78.38
CA ASN A 24 14.51 -4.32 -77.85
C ASN A 24 15.58 -4.83 -76.88
N VAL A 25 15.37 -4.61 -75.58
CA VAL A 25 16.41 -4.77 -74.52
C VAL A 25 16.81 -6.24 -74.26
N LEU A 26 16.13 -7.23 -74.85
CA LEU A 26 16.40 -8.66 -74.62
C LEU A 26 17.22 -9.37 -75.70
N ASN A 27 17.40 -8.80 -76.90
CA ASN A 27 18.26 -9.37 -77.95
C ASN A 27 18.91 -8.21 -78.71
N ARG A 28 20.19 -7.90 -78.43
CA ARG A 28 20.94 -6.72 -78.90
C ARG A 28 20.93 -6.55 -80.43
N GLY A 29 19.86 -5.99 -80.98
CA GLY A 29 19.68 -5.62 -82.38
C GLY A 29 18.76 -4.41 -82.48
N LEU A 30 19.19 -3.40 -83.24
CA LEU A 30 18.41 -2.18 -83.48
C LEU A 30 17.56 -2.37 -84.74
N ARG A 31 16.24 -2.16 -84.65
CA ARG A 31 15.35 -2.15 -85.82
C ARG A 31 14.94 -0.71 -86.10
N ILE A 32 15.31 -0.19 -87.27
CA ILE A 32 14.99 1.18 -87.70
C ILE A 32 13.80 1.11 -88.65
N MET A 33 12.69 1.74 -88.29
CA MET A 33 11.51 1.87 -89.14
C MET A 33 11.35 3.33 -89.56
N TRP A 34 11.37 3.58 -90.87
CA TRP A 34 11.09 4.89 -91.45
C TRP A 34 9.60 5.00 -91.77
N LEU A 35 8.92 5.95 -91.14
CA LEU A 35 7.56 6.33 -91.50
C LEU A 35 7.59 7.72 -92.14
N VAL A 36 7.30 7.79 -93.44
CA VAL A 36 7.12 9.03 -94.17
C VAL A 36 5.63 9.33 -94.24
N GLY A 37 5.18 10.36 -93.51
CA GLY A 37 3.77 10.74 -93.49
C GLY A 37 3.59 12.22 -93.15
N LYS A 38 3.30 13.03 -94.17
CA LYS A 38 2.92 14.45 -94.06
C LYS A 38 1.58 14.59 -93.34
N GLY A 39 1.53 15.35 -92.25
CA GLY A 39 0.26 15.81 -91.67
C GLY A 39 0.40 16.39 -90.27
N GLN A 40 0.18 17.69 -90.13
CA GLN A 40 0.10 18.38 -88.84
C GLN A 40 -1.05 17.81 -88.00
N THR A 41 -0.75 17.27 -86.82
CA THR A 41 -1.72 17.07 -85.74
C THR A 41 -1.18 17.67 -84.45
N LYS A 42 -1.89 18.69 -83.95
CA LYS A 42 -1.62 19.39 -82.69
C LYS A 42 -1.81 18.40 -81.53
N ILE A 43 -0.75 18.10 -80.80
CA ILE A 43 -0.85 17.47 -79.47
C ILE A 43 -0.88 18.58 -78.42
N LYS A 44 -2.04 18.78 -77.79
CA LYS A 44 -2.14 19.55 -76.53
C LYS A 44 -1.48 18.71 -75.44
N VAL A 45 -0.37 19.19 -74.88
CA VAL A 45 0.18 18.64 -73.63
C VAL A 45 -0.53 19.35 -72.50
N ASP A 46 -1.38 18.63 -71.78
CA ASP A 46 -2.04 19.13 -70.56
C ASP A 46 -0.99 19.40 -69.48
N GLU A 47 -1.01 20.63 -68.97
CA GLU A 47 -0.18 21.19 -67.89
C GLU A 47 -0.61 20.62 -66.52
N LYS A 48 -0.57 19.30 -66.35
CA LYS A 48 -0.99 18.61 -65.10
C LYS A 48 -0.06 17.48 -64.65
N ILE A 49 1.20 17.47 -65.08
CA ILE A 49 2.20 16.51 -64.58
C ILE A 49 3.39 17.30 -64.02
N GLY A 50 3.21 17.85 -62.83
CA GLY A 50 4.22 18.67 -62.15
C GLY A 50 3.88 18.97 -60.70
N ARG A 51 3.12 18.11 -60.01
CA ARG A 51 3.16 18.09 -58.54
C ARG A 51 4.26 17.12 -58.15
N GLN A 52 5.48 17.66 -58.16
CA GLN A 52 6.64 17.05 -57.54
C GLN A 52 6.29 16.80 -56.08
N TYR A 53 6.24 15.53 -55.69
CA TYR A 53 6.28 15.15 -54.28
C TYR A 53 7.64 15.62 -53.75
N GLU A 54 7.65 16.82 -53.17
CA GLU A 54 8.82 17.37 -52.49
C GLU A 54 8.91 16.65 -51.15
N ASP A 55 9.65 15.55 -51.16
CA ASP A 55 9.89 14.76 -49.98
C ASP A 55 10.66 15.61 -48.93
N ASP A 56 10.09 15.77 -47.74
CA ASP A 56 10.58 16.66 -46.66
C ASP A 56 12.04 16.42 -46.25
N TYR A 57 12.62 15.26 -46.59
CA TYR A 57 14.02 14.92 -46.30
C TYR A 57 15.03 15.57 -47.25
N MET A 58 14.60 16.26 -48.32
CA MET A 58 15.48 16.97 -49.26
C MET A 58 15.67 18.47 -48.96
N ARG A 59 15.14 18.99 -47.84
CA ARG A 59 15.32 20.41 -47.47
C ARG A 59 16.73 20.68 -46.93
N ILE A 60 17.42 21.68 -47.49
CA ILE A 60 18.69 22.18 -46.99
C ILE A 60 18.47 22.76 -45.58
N PRO A 61 19.24 22.33 -44.55
CA PRO A 61 19.06 22.87 -43.20
C PRO A 61 19.44 24.36 -43.19
N VAL A 62 18.48 25.21 -42.83
CA VAL A 62 18.73 26.66 -42.66
C VAL A 62 19.49 26.87 -41.35
N PHE A 63 20.68 27.47 -41.41
CA PHE A 63 21.43 27.84 -40.20
C PHE A 63 20.66 28.89 -39.39
N LYS A 64 20.13 28.50 -38.23
CA LYS A 64 19.41 29.38 -37.29
C LYS A 64 20.28 29.73 -36.08
N SER A 65 20.13 30.93 -35.54
CA SER A 65 20.72 31.31 -34.24
C SER A 65 20.22 30.41 -33.12
N LYS A 66 21.09 30.05 -32.15
CA LYS A 66 20.77 29.10 -31.05
C LYS A 66 19.50 29.45 -30.27
N ILE A 67 19.26 30.74 -30.03
CA ILE A 67 18.07 31.23 -29.30
C ILE A 67 16.80 31.04 -30.14
N LYS A 68 16.88 31.29 -31.44
CA LYS A 68 15.76 31.12 -32.36
C LYS A 68 15.46 29.64 -32.61
N ALA A 69 16.48 28.80 -32.70
CA ALA A 69 16.33 27.35 -32.76
C ALA A 69 15.67 26.77 -31.49
N PHE A 70 16.01 27.28 -30.31
CA PHE A 70 15.39 26.88 -29.05
C PHE A 70 13.91 27.32 -28.96
N SER A 71 13.59 28.53 -29.41
CA SER A 71 12.19 28.99 -29.49
C SER A 71 11.38 28.19 -30.51
N ASP A 72 11.94 27.96 -31.71
CA ASP A 72 11.30 27.20 -32.78
C ASP A 72 11.10 25.72 -32.41
N PHE A 73 11.91 25.18 -31.49
CA PHE A 73 11.73 23.84 -30.95
C PHE A 73 10.38 23.71 -30.22
N PHE A 74 10.03 24.66 -29.34
CA PHE A 74 8.75 24.63 -28.64
C PHE A 74 7.58 24.89 -29.59
N TYR A 75 7.67 25.92 -30.42
CA TYR A 75 6.65 26.24 -31.40
C TYR A 75 7.23 26.97 -32.61
N ASN A 76 7.10 26.37 -33.80
CA ASN A 76 7.45 27.01 -35.06
C ASN A 76 6.16 27.46 -35.78
N PRO A 77 5.86 28.77 -35.83
CA PRO A 77 4.64 29.28 -36.45
C PRO A 77 4.60 29.08 -37.97
N ASN A 78 5.76 29.01 -38.63
CA ASN A 78 5.85 28.88 -40.10
C ASN A 78 5.49 27.46 -40.56
N GLU A 79 5.96 26.44 -39.84
CA GLU A 79 5.71 25.03 -40.12
C GLU A 79 4.52 24.47 -39.33
N LYS A 80 3.95 25.26 -38.42
CA LYS A 80 2.88 24.88 -37.47
C LYS A 80 3.24 23.60 -36.68
N THR A 81 4.52 23.46 -36.31
CA THR A 81 5.03 22.35 -35.50
C THR A 81 5.14 22.76 -34.03
N VAL A 82 4.85 21.82 -33.13
CA VAL A 82 4.98 21.95 -31.67
C VAL A 82 5.95 20.87 -31.23
N LEU A 83 7.00 21.21 -30.47
CA LEU A 83 8.04 20.26 -30.04
C LEU A 83 8.63 19.46 -31.23
N GLY A 84 8.80 20.13 -32.36
CA GLY A 84 9.34 19.54 -33.59
C GLY A 84 8.40 18.57 -34.35
N LYS A 85 7.12 18.44 -33.96
CA LYS A 85 6.13 17.60 -34.66
C LYS A 85 4.93 18.39 -35.15
N THR A 86 4.38 18.00 -36.30
CA THR A 86 3.12 18.58 -36.82
C THR A 86 1.91 18.08 -36.01
N LYS A 87 0.77 18.79 -36.05
CA LYS A 87 -0.48 18.34 -35.42
C LYS A 87 -0.90 16.92 -35.85
N LYS A 88 -0.67 16.58 -37.13
CA LYS A 88 -0.91 15.24 -37.67
C LYS A 88 0.01 14.20 -37.03
N GLN A 89 1.31 14.49 -36.91
CA GLN A 89 2.28 13.60 -36.26
C GLN A 89 1.97 13.42 -34.76
N TRP A 90 1.56 14.48 -34.05
CA TRP A 90 1.11 14.37 -32.67
C TRP A 90 -0.16 13.52 -32.54
N GLY A 91 -1.14 13.69 -33.41
CA GLY A 91 -2.34 12.85 -33.44
C GLY A 91 -2.05 11.38 -33.71
N VAL A 92 -1.18 11.09 -34.69
CA VAL A 92 -0.74 9.71 -34.99
C VAL A 92 0.05 9.10 -33.84
N THR A 93 0.97 9.88 -33.25
CA THR A 93 1.78 9.43 -32.09
C THR A 93 0.88 9.18 -30.87
N GLY A 94 -0.06 10.09 -30.60
CA GLY A 94 -1.03 9.96 -29.51
C GLY A 94 -1.96 8.77 -29.69
N LEU A 95 -2.48 8.55 -30.90
CA LEU A 95 -3.31 7.39 -31.22
C LEU A 95 -2.52 6.08 -31.07
N PHE A 96 -1.28 6.04 -31.55
CA PHE A 96 -0.40 4.88 -31.37
C PHE A 96 -0.22 4.54 -29.88
N TYR A 97 0.15 5.52 -29.06
CA TYR A 97 0.33 5.29 -27.62
C TYR A 97 -1.00 4.94 -26.93
N LEU A 98 -2.12 5.53 -27.33
CA LEU A 98 -3.43 5.21 -26.78
C LEU A 98 -3.77 3.74 -27.01
N VAL A 99 -3.61 3.24 -28.25
CA VAL A 99 -3.87 1.83 -28.59
C VAL A 99 -2.85 0.90 -27.93
N PHE A 100 -1.58 1.30 -27.88
CA PHE A 100 -0.53 0.50 -27.25
C PHE A 100 -0.76 0.34 -25.74
N PHE A 101 -1.00 1.45 -25.02
CA PHE A 101 -1.24 1.42 -23.58
C PHE A 101 -2.59 0.80 -23.22
N SER A 102 -3.62 0.94 -24.06
CA SER A 102 -4.88 0.23 -23.83
C SER A 102 -4.67 -1.30 -23.90
N GLY A 103 -3.91 -1.79 -24.87
CA GLY A 103 -3.52 -3.19 -24.96
C GLY A 103 -2.74 -3.67 -23.72
N LEU A 104 -1.78 -2.87 -23.23
CA LEU A 104 -1.02 -3.18 -22.02
C LEU A 104 -1.91 -3.22 -20.77
N ILE A 105 -2.85 -2.27 -20.61
CA ILE A 105 -3.78 -2.25 -19.48
C ILE A 105 -4.67 -3.50 -19.50
N VAL A 106 -5.16 -3.91 -20.68
CA VAL A 106 -5.97 -5.12 -20.83
C VAL A 106 -5.17 -6.37 -20.46
N LEU A 107 -3.94 -6.51 -20.97
CA LEU A 107 -3.07 -7.63 -20.64
C LEU A 107 -2.77 -7.69 -19.13
N PHE A 108 -2.39 -6.56 -18.53
CA PHE A 108 -2.13 -6.46 -17.10
C PHE A 108 -3.38 -6.84 -16.28
N SER A 109 -4.55 -6.37 -16.69
CA SER A 109 -5.82 -6.68 -16.02
C SER A 109 -6.13 -8.17 -16.07
N ILE A 110 -5.91 -8.85 -17.21
CA ILE A 110 -6.09 -10.30 -17.34
C ILE A 110 -5.12 -11.04 -16.41
N CYS A 111 -3.84 -10.66 -16.38
CA CYS A 111 -2.86 -11.25 -15.47
C CYS A 111 -3.26 -11.05 -14.00
N MET A 112 -3.74 -9.86 -13.64
CA MET A 112 -4.17 -9.55 -12.28
C MET A 112 -5.44 -10.33 -11.88
N VAL A 113 -6.40 -10.51 -12.80
CA VAL A 113 -7.58 -11.37 -12.59
C VAL A 113 -7.16 -12.82 -12.39
N GLY A 114 -6.22 -13.33 -13.20
CA GLY A 114 -5.66 -14.66 -13.03
C GLY A 114 -4.99 -14.84 -11.67
N LEU A 115 -4.21 -13.85 -11.22
CA LEU A 115 -3.60 -13.86 -9.89
C LEU A 115 -4.67 -13.87 -8.78
N MET A 116 -5.67 -12.98 -8.84
CA MET A 116 -6.73 -12.89 -7.83
C MET A 116 -7.59 -14.15 -7.79
N ALA A 117 -7.77 -14.86 -8.91
CA ALA A 117 -8.47 -16.14 -8.94
C ALA A 117 -7.71 -17.26 -8.18
N THR A 118 -6.39 -17.15 -8.02
CA THR A 118 -5.58 -18.11 -7.26
C THR A 118 -5.52 -17.81 -5.75
N ILE A 119 -5.98 -16.63 -5.32
CA ILE A 119 -5.89 -16.18 -3.93
C ILE A 119 -7.23 -16.46 -3.23
N GLN A 120 -7.17 -17.19 -2.12
CA GLN A 120 -8.32 -17.41 -1.26
C GLN A 120 -8.62 -16.15 -0.44
N LYS A 121 -9.90 -15.80 -0.28
CA LYS A 121 -10.32 -14.60 0.47
C LYS A 121 -10.29 -14.80 1.99
N ASP A 122 -10.48 -16.03 2.46
CA ASP A 122 -10.66 -16.30 3.89
C ASP A 122 -9.35 -16.50 4.63
N LYS A 123 -8.31 -16.98 3.93
CA LYS A 123 -6.99 -17.25 4.51
C LYS A 123 -5.85 -16.84 3.58
N PRO A 124 -4.74 -16.32 4.13
CA PRO A 124 -3.55 -16.03 3.33
C PRO A 124 -2.91 -17.33 2.84
N ARG A 125 -2.24 -17.27 1.68
CA ARG A 125 -1.57 -18.43 1.07
C ARG A 125 -0.37 -18.91 1.90
N TRP A 126 0.38 -17.99 2.46
CA TRP A 126 1.55 -18.26 3.30
C TRP A 126 1.23 -17.79 4.72
N THR A 127 1.40 -18.67 5.70
CA THR A 127 1.10 -18.42 7.12
C THR A 127 2.35 -18.59 7.97
N LEU A 128 2.38 -17.92 9.13
CA LEU A 128 3.42 -18.06 10.15
C LEU A 128 4.83 -17.87 9.56
N ASP A 129 5.75 -18.82 9.75
CA ASP A 129 7.14 -18.73 9.31
C ASP A 129 7.33 -18.71 7.78
N GLN A 130 6.33 -19.16 7.03
CA GLN A 130 6.35 -19.05 5.56
C GLN A 130 5.94 -17.66 5.07
N SER A 131 5.38 -16.83 5.97
CA SER A 131 4.92 -15.48 5.66
C SER A 131 5.98 -14.45 6.04
N LEU A 132 5.96 -13.29 5.34
CA LEU A 132 6.83 -12.15 5.67
C LEU A 132 6.55 -11.58 7.07
N ILE A 133 5.35 -11.80 7.61
CA ILE A 133 4.94 -11.33 8.95
C ILE A 133 5.63 -12.16 10.04
N GLY A 134 5.92 -13.43 9.76
CA GLY A 134 6.48 -14.38 10.71
C GLY A 134 5.46 -14.95 11.71
N SER A 135 5.98 -15.67 12.70
CA SER A 135 5.21 -16.36 13.76
C SER A 135 5.13 -15.58 15.08
N SER A 136 5.80 -14.43 15.20
CA SER A 136 5.84 -13.63 16.43
C SER A 136 4.91 -12.40 16.32
N PRO A 137 3.76 -12.37 17.03
CA PRO A 137 2.87 -11.21 17.02
C PRO A 137 3.47 -10.01 17.75
N GLY A 138 3.27 -8.83 17.16
CA GLY A 138 3.51 -7.54 17.82
C GLY A 138 2.37 -7.13 18.76
N LEU A 139 2.62 -6.09 19.55
CA LEU A 139 1.60 -5.43 20.37
C LEU A 139 1.22 -4.07 19.77
N GLY A 140 -0.03 -3.68 19.98
CA GLY A 140 -0.51 -2.33 19.70
C GLY A 140 -1.15 -1.75 20.96
N PHE A 141 -1.16 -0.42 21.06
CA PHE A 141 -1.78 0.30 22.17
C PHE A 141 -2.88 1.24 21.67
N ARG A 142 -3.80 1.61 22.56
CA ARG A 142 -4.86 2.61 22.36
C ARG A 142 -5.06 3.41 23.65
N PRO A 143 -5.35 4.72 23.58
CA PRO A 143 -5.63 5.51 22.38
C PRO A 143 -4.36 5.96 21.63
N ILE A 144 -4.50 6.32 20.35
CA ILE A 144 -3.42 6.87 19.50
C ILE A 144 -3.78 8.32 19.14
N SER A 145 -2.79 9.20 18.98
CA SER A 145 -3.01 10.57 18.51
C SER A 145 -3.35 10.62 17.02
N ASP A 146 -4.20 11.56 16.61
CA ASP A 146 -4.49 11.79 15.18
C ASP A 146 -3.33 12.48 14.45
N ASN A 147 -2.42 13.12 15.21
CA ASN A 147 -1.28 13.81 14.66
C ASN A 147 -0.20 12.79 14.21
N PRO A 148 0.17 12.76 12.92
CA PRO A 148 1.18 11.83 12.41
C PRO A 148 2.55 11.96 13.08
N HIS A 149 2.85 13.12 13.67
CA HIS A 149 4.11 13.38 14.36
C HIS A 149 4.11 12.95 15.83
N GLU A 150 2.95 12.66 16.42
CA GLU A 150 2.78 12.35 17.86
C GLU A 150 2.06 11.01 18.06
N LEU A 151 2.16 10.09 17.10
CA LEU A 151 1.40 8.82 17.12
C LEU A 151 1.67 7.98 18.37
N ALA A 152 2.86 8.09 18.95
CA ALA A 152 3.29 7.36 20.14
C ALA A 152 3.05 8.14 21.45
N LEU A 153 2.72 9.43 21.41
CA LEU A 153 2.65 10.30 22.59
C LEU A 153 1.20 10.49 23.07
N ILE A 154 0.96 10.12 24.32
CA ILE A 154 -0.26 10.44 25.05
C ILE A 154 0.02 11.67 25.91
N PHE A 155 -0.40 12.82 25.40
CA PHE A 155 -0.23 14.11 26.05
C PHE A 155 -1.58 14.74 26.40
N TYR A 156 -1.76 15.11 27.67
CA TYR A 156 -2.89 15.91 28.10
C TYR A 156 -2.57 16.71 29.37
N LYS A 157 -3.28 17.82 29.55
CA LYS A 157 -3.28 18.59 30.79
C LYS A 157 -4.42 18.13 31.69
N ASN A 158 -4.14 17.93 32.98
CA ASN A 158 -5.15 17.49 33.94
C ASN A 158 -6.26 18.54 34.15
N ASN A 159 -5.93 19.83 34.04
CA ASN A 159 -6.90 20.92 34.20
C ASN A 159 -7.72 21.20 32.93
N ASN A 160 -7.43 20.54 31.80
CA ASN A 160 -8.11 20.78 30.54
C ASN A 160 -9.07 19.64 30.16
N GLU A 161 -10.33 19.79 30.54
CA GLU A 161 -11.39 18.82 30.23
C GLU A 161 -11.53 18.53 28.74
N THR A 162 -11.25 19.49 27.85
CA THR A 162 -11.41 19.29 26.40
C THR A 162 -10.40 18.28 25.85
N GLN A 163 -9.16 18.32 26.37
CA GLN A 163 -8.11 17.37 26.01
C GLN A 163 -8.42 15.99 26.57
N ILE A 164 -8.87 15.91 27.82
CA ILE A 164 -9.32 14.67 28.45
C ILE A 164 -10.43 14.04 27.60
N LYS A 165 -11.48 14.81 27.27
CA LYS A 165 -12.59 14.35 26.43
C LYS A 165 -12.16 13.87 25.05
N THR A 166 -11.09 14.46 24.49
CA THR A 166 -10.54 14.02 23.21
C THR A 166 -9.97 12.60 23.30
N TRP A 167 -9.20 12.32 24.36
CA TRP A 167 -8.65 10.98 24.59
C TRP A 167 -9.71 9.95 24.96
N THR A 168 -10.67 10.32 25.81
CA THR A 168 -11.77 9.41 26.19
C THR A 168 -12.65 9.09 24.98
N ARG A 169 -12.95 10.08 24.13
CA ARG A 169 -13.72 9.86 22.89
C ARG A 169 -13.02 8.89 21.94
N ARG A 170 -11.70 9.02 21.78
CA ARG A 170 -10.91 8.07 20.95
C ARG A 170 -11.02 6.64 21.48
N LEU A 171 -11.04 6.47 22.80
CA LEU A 171 -11.28 5.17 23.42
C LEU A 171 -12.71 4.70 23.21
N ASP A 172 -13.70 5.58 23.35
CA ASP A 172 -15.10 5.24 23.12
C ASP A 172 -15.37 4.78 21.69
N ASP A 173 -14.86 5.51 20.70
CA ASP A 173 -14.97 5.20 19.27
C ASP A 173 -14.29 3.84 18.97
N TYR A 174 -13.14 3.57 19.58
CA TYR A 174 -12.45 2.28 19.43
C TYR A 174 -13.23 1.12 20.07
N LEU A 175 -13.76 1.32 21.29
CA LEU A 175 -14.46 0.30 22.07
C LEU A 175 -15.93 0.11 21.65
N GLU A 176 -16.48 0.98 20.80
CA GLU A 176 -17.84 0.85 20.28
C GLU A 176 -18.09 -0.51 19.62
N HIS A 177 -17.12 -0.98 18.83
CA HIS A 177 -17.17 -2.30 18.16
C HIS A 177 -17.26 -3.48 19.13
N TYR A 178 -16.74 -3.31 20.36
CA TYR A 178 -16.79 -4.31 21.41
C TYR A 178 -18.14 -4.28 22.14
N ARG A 179 -18.71 -3.09 22.35
CA ARG A 179 -20.01 -2.90 23.01
C ARG A 179 -21.21 -3.28 22.13
N ASN A 180 -21.11 -3.03 20.83
CA ASN A 180 -22.23 -3.20 19.92
C ASN A 180 -22.54 -4.69 19.66
N ARG A 181 -23.52 -5.23 20.40
CA ARG A 181 -23.94 -6.64 20.31
C ARG A 181 -24.76 -6.94 19.05
N THR A 182 -25.46 -5.96 18.49
CA THR A 182 -26.32 -6.17 17.30
C THR A 182 -25.51 -6.31 16.03
N MET A 183 -24.30 -5.76 15.98
CA MET A 183 -23.43 -5.85 14.81
C MET A 183 -22.86 -7.27 14.60
N LEU A 184 -22.81 -8.13 15.63
CA LEU A 184 -22.08 -9.40 15.60
C LEU A 184 -22.83 -10.52 16.38
N PRO A 185 -23.75 -11.25 15.73
CA PRO A 185 -24.66 -12.21 16.40
C PRO A 185 -23.99 -13.52 16.82
N ASN A 186 -22.81 -13.85 16.29
CA ASN A 186 -22.11 -15.12 16.51
C ASN A 186 -21.19 -15.12 17.75
N ARG A 187 -21.48 -14.29 18.76
CA ARG A 187 -20.69 -14.18 19.98
C ARG A 187 -21.13 -15.17 21.05
N GLN A 188 -20.18 -15.85 21.66
CA GLN A 188 -20.39 -16.77 22.77
C GLN A 188 -19.44 -16.44 23.91
N ARG A 189 -19.89 -16.55 25.17
CA ARG A 189 -19.00 -16.44 26.33
C ARG A 189 -18.08 -17.64 26.37
N CYS A 190 -16.78 -17.40 26.45
CA CYS A 190 -15.74 -18.41 26.57
C CYS A 190 -15.00 -18.22 27.90
N ASP A 191 -14.59 -19.33 28.51
CA ASP A 191 -13.85 -19.34 29.77
C ASP A 191 -12.78 -20.45 29.71
N TYR A 192 -11.83 -20.47 30.66
CA TYR A 192 -10.81 -21.53 30.72
C TYR A 192 -11.37 -22.95 30.88
N LYS A 193 -12.59 -23.09 31.41
CA LYS A 193 -13.31 -24.37 31.49
C LYS A 193 -13.94 -24.78 30.16
N PHE A 194 -14.39 -23.79 29.39
CA PHE A 194 -15.05 -23.97 28.09
C PHE A 194 -14.35 -23.09 27.04
N PRO A 195 -13.12 -23.45 26.63
CA PRO A 195 -12.26 -22.57 25.85
C PRO A 195 -12.63 -22.53 24.36
N LYS A 196 -13.43 -23.47 23.87
CA LYS A 196 -13.76 -23.56 22.44
C LYS A 196 -15.17 -23.03 22.19
N PRO A 197 -15.35 -22.00 21.35
CA PRO A 197 -16.67 -21.60 20.89
C PRO A 197 -17.26 -22.70 19.99
N LYS A 198 -18.58 -22.70 19.83
CA LYS A 198 -19.25 -23.55 18.82
C LYS A 198 -18.75 -23.19 17.42
N GLU A 199 -18.86 -24.13 16.47
CA GLU A 199 -18.48 -23.88 15.08
C GLU A 199 -19.19 -22.65 14.51
N GLY A 200 -18.43 -21.74 13.91
CA GLY A 200 -18.93 -20.45 13.39
C GLY A 200 -19.07 -19.32 14.43
N ASN A 201 -18.97 -19.63 15.72
CA ASN A 201 -19.00 -18.63 16.79
C ASN A 201 -17.61 -18.14 17.19
N VAL A 202 -17.57 -16.96 17.77
CA VAL A 202 -16.37 -16.30 18.30
C VAL A 202 -16.55 -15.98 19.78
N CYS A 203 -15.46 -15.94 20.52
CA CYS A 203 -15.50 -15.59 21.94
C CYS A 203 -15.81 -14.10 22.13
N ALA A 204 -16.78 -13.81 22.99
CA ALA A 204 -17.12 -12.44 23.38
C ALA A 204 -16.02 -11.86 24.28
N VAL A 205 -15.82 -10.54 24.19
CA VAL A 205 -14.96 -9.76 25.09
C VAL A 205 -15.88 -8.84 25.88
N ASP A 206 -16.03 -9.08 27.19
CA ASP A 206 -16.96 -8.35 28.04
C ASP A 206 -16.28 -7.15 28.70
N LEU A 207 -16.47 -5.96 28.12
CA LEU A 207 -15.82 -4.74 28.63
C LEU A 207 -16.34 -4.26 29.99
N ASP A 208 -17.62 -4.49 30.28
CA ASP A 208 -18.27 -3.87 31.44
C ASP A 208 -17.89 -4.53 32.78
N THR A 209 -17.55 -5.83 32.75
CA THR A 209 -17.25 -6.60 33.97
C THR A 209 -15.75 -6.69 34.27
N ASP A 210 -14.93 -6.74 33.23
CA ASP A 210 -13.50 -7.05 33.35
C ASP A 210 -12.61 -5.81 33.55
N PHE A 211 -13.09 -4.61 33.17
CA PHE A 211 -12.23 -3.42 33.03
C PHE A 211 -12.28 -2.43 34.20
N GLY A 212 -13.13 -2.64 35.20
CA GLY A 212 -13.12 -1.89 36.46
C GLY A 212 -13.09 -0.37 36.29
N ILE A 213 -12.01 0.28 36.76
CA ILE A 213 -11.81 1.74 36.65
C ILE A 213 -11.51 2.23 35.23
N CYS A 214 -11.10 1.33 34.33
CA CYS A 214 -10.88 1.63 32.92
C CYS A 214 -12.19 1.54 32.11
N SER A 215 -13.32 1.83 32.75
CA SER A 215 -14.63 1.88 32.13
C SER A 215 -14.94 3.28 31.58
N PRO A 216 -15.90 3.39 30.64
CA PRO A 216 -16.37 4.67 30.14
C PRO A 216 -16.93 5.58 31.24
N SER A 217 -17.60 4.99 32.26
CA SER A 217 -18.20 5.72 33.38
C SER A 217 -17.17 6.50 34.21
N ASN A 218 -15.93 6.00 34.26
CA ASN A 218 -14.82 6.62 34.98
C ASN A 218 -13.89 7.43 34.05
N GLN A 219 -14.32 7.71 32.81
CA GLN A 219 -13.50 8.40 31.80
C GLN A 219 -12.12 7.75 31.61
N TYR A 220 -12.05 6.42 31.73
CA TYR A 220 -10.82 5.64 31.60
C TYR A 220 -9.68 6.15 32.52
N GLY A 221 -10.02 6.75 33.67
CA GLY A 221 -9.07 7.28 34.65
C GLY A 221 -8.36 8.59 34.27
N PHE A 222 -8.61 9.14 33.07
CA PHE A 222 -7.94 10.38 32.62
C PHE A 222 -8.24 11.59 33.53
N ASN A 223 -9.44 11.66 34.09
CA ASN A 223 -9.86 12.75 34.99
C ASN A 223 -9.04 12.81 36.29
N ASN A 224 -8.59 11.66 36.80
CA ASN A 224 -7.86 11.57 38.07
C ASN A 224 -6.34 11.61 37.88
N SER A 225 -5.86 12.01 36.69
CA SER A 225 -4.45 11.89 36.30
C SER A 225 -3.91 10.46 36.39
N SER A 226 -4.79 9.46 36.24
CA SER A 226 -4.46 8.05 36.27
C SER A 226 -4.97 7.36 34.99
N PRO A 227 -4.36 7.63 33.81
CA PRO A 227 -4.93 7.23 32.53
C PRO A 227 -4.82 5.71 32.32
N CYS A 228 -5.86 5.13 31.72
CA CYS A 228 -5.86 3.76 31.24
C CYS A 228 -5.46 3.69 29.77
N VAL A 229 -4.49 2.83 29.46
CA VAL A 229 -4.05 2.51 28.10
C VAL A 229 -4.40 1.06 27.78
N PHE A 230 -5.09 0.84 26.67
CA PHE A 230 -5.49 -0.50 26.22
C PHE A 230 -4.42 -1.09 25.33
N ILE A 231 -3.94 -2.26 25.70
CA ILE A 231 -2.97 -3.06 24.96
C ILE A 231 -3.71 -4.19 24.24
N LYS A 232 -3.32 -4.43 22.99
CA LYS A 232 -3.89 -5.45 22.10
C LYS A 232 -2.78 -6.22 21.41
N LEU A 233 -2.97 -7.53 21.25
CA LEU A 233 -2.09 -8.36 20.42
C LEU A 233 -2.50 -8.28 18.94
N ASN A 234 -1.51 -8.17 18.05
CA ASN A 234 -1.74 -8.17 16.61
C ASN A 234 -2.26 -9.53 16.14
N LYS A 235 -3.25 -9.51 15.23
CA LYS A 235 -3.88 -10.73 14.71
C LYS A 235 -2.97 -11.37 13.67
N ILE A 236 -2.50 -12.59 13.94
CA ILE A 236 -1.84 -13.45 12.95
C ILE A 236 -2.75 -14.64 12.66
N PHE A 237 -2.98 -14.94 11.38
CA PHE A 237 -3.84 -16.04 10.96
C PHE A 237 -3.26 -17.38 11.42
N ASP A 238 -4.10 -18.21 12.03
CA ASP A 238 -3.79 -19.54 12.57
C ASP A 238 -2.66 -19.58 13.62
N TRP A 239 -2.36 -18.44 14.24
CA TRP A 239 -1.36 -18.38 15.30
C TRP A 239 -1.93 -18.94 16.61
N VAL A 240 -1.20 -19.89 17.20
CA VAL A 240 -1.52 -20.51 18.49
C VAL A 240 -0.40 -20.15 19.48
N PRO A 241 -0.71 -19.51 20.62
CA PRO A 241 0.29 -19.20 21.63
C PRO A 241 0.85 -20.45 22.30
N GLU A 242 2.17 -20.46 22.54
CA GLU A 242 2.84 -21.45 23.36
C GLU A 242 3.05 -20.89 24.77
N TYR A 243 2.31 -21.42 25.75
CA TYR A 243 2.33 -20.88 27.10
C TYR A 243 3.55 -21.33 27.91
N TYR A 244 3.93 -20.52 28.88
CA TYR A 244 4.96 -20.87 29.86
C TYR A 244 4.41 -21.82 30.93
N GLN A 245 5.23 -22.81 31.30
CA GLN A 245 4.99 -23.62 32.51
C GLN A 245 5.67 -22.94 33.70
N LEU A 246 5.22 -23.23 34.93
CA LEU A 246 5.79 -22.65 36.15
C LEU A 246 7.30 -22.93 36.34
N SER A 247 7.79 -24.03 35.78
CA SER A 247 9.20 -24.45 35.79
C SER A 247 10.06 -23.76 34.73
N GLU A 248 9.45 -23.17 33.69
CA GLU A 248 10.12 -22.71 32.48
C GLU A 248 9.95 -21.20 32.26
N LEU A 249 9.83 -20.43 33.35
CA LEU A 249 9.73 -18.97 33.27
C LEU A 249 11.09 -18.36 32.91
N PRO A 250 11.15 -17.42 31.94
CA PRO A 250 12.41 -16.86 31.49
C PRO A 250 12.97 -15.87 32.52
N SER A 251 14.31 -15.75 32.58
CA SER A 251 15.02 -14.99 33.62
C SER A 251 14.84 -13.47 33.51
N ASP A 252 14.51 -12.97 32.32
CA ASP A 252 14.26 -11.56 32.03
C ASP A 252 12.84 -11.11 32.40
N MET A 253 11.95 -12.05 32.75
CA MET A 253 10.59 -11.74 33.18
C MET A 253 10.58 -10.96 34.51
N PRO A 254 9.78 -9.87 34.63
CA PRO A 254 9.69 -9.09 35.84
C PRO A 254 9.29 -9.94 37.05
N LYS A 255 10.00 -9.80 38.18
CA LYS A 255 9.74 -10.56 39.42
C LYS A 255 8.29 -10.44 39.91
N LYS A 256 7.67 -9.26 39.74
CA LYS A 256 6.26 -9.02 40.08
C LYS A 256 5.32 -9.92 39.26
N LEU A 257 5.58 -10.06 37.96
CA LEU A 257 4.81 -10.95 37.08
C LEU A 257 5.06 -12.42 37.41
N VAL A 258 6.32 -12.83 37.65
CA VAL A 258 6.65 -14.20 38.06
C VAL A 258 5.88 -14.62 39.31
N ASN A 259 5.84 -13.75 40.32
CA ASN A 259 5.08 -14.02 41.55
C ASN A 259 3.58 -14.08 41.31
N HIS A 260 3.05 -13.23 40.42
CA HIS A 260 1.65 -13.24 40.02
C HIS A 260 1.28 -14.55 39.30
N ILE A 261 2.08 -15.01 38.33
CA ILE A 261 1.86 -16.28 37.64
C ILE A 261 1.89 -17.45 38.63
N LYS A 262 2.88 -17.47 39.53
CA LYS A 262 2.97 -18.50 40.59
C LYS A 262 1.76 -18.53 41.52
N SER A 263 1.08 -17.40 41.73
CA SER A 263 -0.11 -17.33 42.58
C SER A 263 -1.30 -18.13 42.04
N TYR A 264 -1.35 -18.37 40.72
CA TYR A 264 -2.39 -19.19 40.08
C TYR A 264 -2.14 -20.70 40.19
N GLY A 265 -0.95 -21.12 40.63
CA GLY A 265 -0.59 -22.54 40.71
C GLY A 265 -0.77 -23.26 39.37
N ASN A 266 -1.19 -24.53 39.40
CA ASN A 266 -1.45 -25.34 38.20
C ASN A 266 -2.89 -25.18 37.69
N SER A 267 -3.36 -23.94 37.54
CA SER A 267 -4.68 -23.64 36.98
C SER A 267 -4.63 -23.64 35.44
N SER A 268 -5.77 -23.95 34.79
CA SER A 268 -5.94 -23.76 33.34
C SER A 268 -5.75 -22.31 32.90
N GLU A 269 -5.79 -21.36 33.83
CA GLU A 269 -5.48 -19.94 33.65
C GLU A 269 -4.02 -19.69 33.25
N LEU A 270 -3.12 -20.66 33.46
CA LEU A 270 -1.76 -20.59 32.91
C LEU A 270 -1.72 -20.56 31.39
N ASN A 271 -2.80 -21.00 30.72
CA ASN A 271 -2.97 -20.91 29.27
C ASN A 271 -3.32 -19.47 28.84
N THR A 272 -2.44 -18.53 29.19
CA THR A 272 -2.59 -17.10 28.97
C THR A 272 -1.28 -16.54 28.42
N VAL A 273 -1.40 -15.63 27.46
CA VAL A 273 -0.27 -14.80 27.02
C VAL A 273 -0.16 -13.62 27.97
N TRP A 274 0.83 -13.63 28.85
CA TRP A 274 0.96 -12.63 29.91
C TRP A 274 1.45 -11.29 29.36
N VAL A 275 1.10 -10.19 30.03
CA VAL A 275 1.55 -8.85 29.65
C VAL A 275 2.25 -8.17 30.83
N SER A 276 3.36 -7.48 30.56
CA SER A 276 3.99 -6.60 31.54
C SER A 276 4.41 -5.29 30.89
N CYS A 277 4.10 -4.18 31.55
CA CYS A 277 4.54 -2.84 31.22
C CYS A 277 5.53 -2.33 32.27
N GLN A 278 6.53 -1.59 31.82
CA GLN A 278 7.53 -0.93 32.65
C GLN A 278 8.07 0.32 31.93
N GLY A 279 8.75 1.20 32.66
CA GLY A 279 9.53 2.26 32.05
C GLY A 279 10.72 1.71 31.26
N GLU A 280 11.06 2.35 30.15
CA GLU A 280 12.20 1.94 29.30
C GLU A 280 13.52 2.12 30.06
N GLU A 281 13.76 3.32 30.59
CA GLU A 281 14.95 3.62 31.38
C GLU A 281 14.70 3.48 32.90
N ALA A 282 15.77 3.59 33.70
CA ALA A 282 15.65 3.55 35.16
C ALA A 282 14.85 4.75 35.70
N GLU A 283 15.07 5.92 35.11
CA GLU A 283 14.35 7.16 35.45
C GLU A 283 12.85 7.06 35.10
N ASP A 284 12.51 6.47 33.96
CA ASP A 284 11.13 6.20 33.56
C ASP A 284 10.45 5.23 34.52
N ARG A 285 11.15 4.18 34.97
CA ARG A 285 10.62 3.17 35.91
C ARG A 285 10.22 3.78 37.25
N GLU A 286 11.01 4.72 37.75
CA GLU A 286 10.69 5.47 38.97
C GLU A 286 9.54 6.46 38.73
N SER A 287 9.55 7.11 37.57
CA SER A 287 8.56 8.14 37.23
C SER A 287 7.16 7.57 36.97
N LEU A 288 7.05 6.33 36.47
CA LEU A 288 5.78 5.69 36.08
C LEU A 288 4.89 5.33 37.28
N GLY A 289 5.48 5.04 38.44
CA GLY A 289 4.76 4.66 39.64
C GLY A 289 4.08 3.27 39.56
N PRO A 290 3.11 2.99 40.45
CA PRO A 290 2.42 1.70 40.47
C PRO A 290 1.46 1.54 39.28
N ILE A 291 1.48 0.34 38.70
CA ILE A 291 0.65 -0.06 37.56
C ILE A 291 -0.33 -1.15 38.00
N GLN A 292 -1.58 -1.00 37.56
CA GLN A 292 -2.65 -1.97 37.73
C GLN A 292 -3.15 -2.47 36.37
N TYR A 293 -3.50 -3.75 36.28
CA TYR A 293 -3.95 -4.39 35.04
C TYR A 293 -5.40 -4.85 35.14
N PHE A 294 -6.11 -4.76 34.01
CA PHE A 294 -7.47 -5.22 33.85
C PHE A 294 -7.62 -5.99 32.54
N PRO A 295 -8.27 -7.18 32.53
CA PRO A 295 -8.74 -7.94 33.69
C PRO A 295 -7.62 -8.38 34.65
N LYS A 296 -8.00 -8.82 35.86
CA LYS A 296 -7.07 -9.21 36.93
C LYS A 296 -6.05 -10.29 36.54
N ILE A 297 -6.35 -11.08 35.51
CA ILE A 297 -5.46 -12.11 34.96
C ILE A 297 -4.20 -11.52 34.28
N GLN A 298 -4.14 -10.22 34.01
CA GLN A 298 -2.93 -9.57 33.48
C GLN A 298 -2.41 -10.25 32.18
N GLY A 299 -3.29 -10.50 31.21
CA GLY A 299 -2.90 -11.14 29.96
C GLY A 299 -4.05 -11.40 29.00
N PHE A 300 -3.71 -12.00 27.87
CA PHE A 300 -4.65 -12.43 26.84
C PHE A 300 -4.96 -13.93 27.04
N PRO A 301 -6.19 -14.28 27.44
CA PRO A 301 -6.57 -15.67 27.62
C PRO A 301 -6.44 -16.49 26.33
N GLY A 302 -5.99 -17.73 26.48
CA GLY A 302 -5.73 -18.63 25.36
C GLY A 302 -6.93 -18.96 24.48
N TYR A 303 -8.13 -18.94 25.05
CA TYR A 303 -9.38 -19.31 24.36
C TYR A 303 -9.79 -18.32 23.24
N TYR A 304 -9.15 -17.16 23.15
CA TYR A 304 -9.33 -16.23 22.02
C TYR A 304 -8.48 -16.60 20.78
N TYR A 305 -7.64 -17.62 20.87
CA TYR A 305 -6.74 -18.04 19.79
C TYR A 305 -7.07 -19.49 19.36
N PRO A 306 -6.83 -19.86 18.10
CA PRO A 306 -6.24 -19.08 17.01
C PRO A 306 -7.21 -18.14 16.27
N TYR A 307 -6.67 -17.13 15.60
CA TYR A 307 -7.45 -16.26 14.70
C TYR A 307 -7.67 -16.93 13.35
N LYS A 308 -8.93 -17.22 13.01
CA LYS A 308 -9.34 -17.88 11.76
C LYS A 308 -10.13 -16.99 10.80
N ASN A 309 -10.00 -15.66 10.92
CA ASN A 309 -10.72 -14.69 10.10
C ASN A 309 -12.26 -14.87 10.10
N ILE A 310 -12.81 -15.39 11.20
CA ILE A 310 -14.26 -15.54 11.37
C ILE A 310 -14.86 -14.15 11.56
N ASN A 311 -15.95 -13.85 10.84
CA ASN A 311 -16.63 -12.57 10.97
C ASN A 311 -17.05 -12.35 12.43
N GLY A 312 -16.85 -11.14 12.94
CA GLY A 312 -17.13 -10.80 14.33
C GLY A 312 -16.08 -11.15 15.36
N TYR A 313 -14.97 -11.76 14.96
CA TYR A 313 -13.85 -11.94 15.86
C TYR A 313 -13.32 -10.59 16.37
N LEU A 314 -13.24 -10.48 17.70
CA LEU A 314 -12.62 -9.36 18.39
C LEU A 314 -11.37 -9.84 19.11
N SER A 315 -10.29 -9.06 19.00
CA SER A 315 -9.06 -9.36 19.73
C SER A 315 -9.25 -9.05 21.21
N PRO A 316 -8.77 -9.89 22.13
CA PRO A 316 -8.80 -9.58 23.55
C PRO A 316 -7.98 -8.33 23.83
N LEU A 317 -8.39 -7.60 24.87
CA LEU A 317 -7.77 -6.35 25.31
C LEU A 317 -7.31 -6.48 26.76
N VAL A 318 -6.21 -5.82 27.09
CA VAL A 318 -5.74 -5.63 28.46
C VAL A 318 -5.62 -4.14 28.70
N ALA A 319 -6.33 -3.59 29.67
CA ALA A 319 -6.14 -2.21 30.08
C ALA A 319 -5.07 -2.12 31.17
N VAL A 320 -4.18 -1.15 30.99
CA VAL A 320 -3.07 -0.84 31.88
C VAL A 320 -3.37 0.53 32.48
N ASN A 321 -3.68 0.55 33.77
CA ASN A 321 -3.91 1.77 34.52
C ASN A 321 -2.60 2.22 35.19
N PHE A 322 -2.22 3.47 34.93
CA PHE A 322 -1.09 4.12 35.59
C PHE A 322 -1.63 4.91 36.79
N GLU A 323 -1.50 4.39 38.00
CA GLU A 323 -2.19 4.98 39.17
C GLU A 323 -1.63 6.35 39.58
N ARG A 324 -0.30 6.47 39.60
CA ARG A 324 0.40 7.69 40.06
C ARG A 324 1.67 7.97 39.24
N PRO A 325 1.55 8.25 37.93
CA PRO A 325 2.68 8.71 37.14
C PRO A 325 3.11 10.13 37.56
N THR A 326 4.41 10.40 37.44
CA THR A 326 4.99 11.72 37.71
C THR A 326 4.53 12.72 36.65
N ARG A 327 4.12 13.91 37.07
CA ARG A 327 3.59 14.96 36.20
C ARG A 327 4.70 15.84 35.60
N ASN A 328 4.35 16.58 34.56
CA ASN A 328 5.22 17.54 33.85
C ASN A 328 6.51 16.91 33.29
N LYS A 329 6.46 15.62 32.95
CA LYS A 329 7.58 14.84 32.45
C LYS A 329 7.09 13.84 31.41
N ILE A 330 7.90 13.59 30.38
CA ILE A 330 7.68 12.52 29.40
C ILE A 330 8.22 11.23 30.00
N ILE A 331 7.38 10.19 30.04
CA ILE A 331 7.74 8.86 30.54
C ILE A 331 7.65 7.89 29.36
N ASN A 332 8.76 7.22 29.05
CA ASN A 332 8.79 6.18 28.02
C ASN A 332 8.31 4.86 28.60
N VAL A 333 7.19 4.34 28.09
CA VAL A 333 6.58 3.10 28.57
C VAL A 333 6.76 2.01 27.53
N GLU A 334 7.32 0.89 27.97
CA GLU A 334 7.45 -0.33 27.19
C GLU A 334 6.54 -1.43 27.78
N CYS A 335 5.65 -1.97 26.95
CA CYS A 335 4.86 -3.15 27.29
C CYS A 335 5.29 -4.35 26.44
N ARG A 336 5.44 -5.51 27.08
CA ARG A 336 5.85 -6.78 26.46
C ARG A 336 4.79 -7.86 26.67
N ALA A 337 4.66 -8.74 25.68
CA ALA A 337 3.85 -9.96 25.78
C ALA A 337 4.76 -11.17 25.98
N TRP A 338 4.33 -12.10 26.83
CA TRP A 338 5.08 -13.28 27.23
C TRP A 338 4.36 -14.55 26.78
N ALA A 339 4.90 -15.17 25.74
CA ALA A 339 4.66 -16.56 25.34
C ALA A 339 5.96 -17.11 24.75
N LYS A 340 6.15 -18.43 24.72
CA LYS A 340 7.40 -19.06 24.25
C LYS A 340 7.68 -18.78 22.78
N ASN A 341 6.63 -18.68 21.97
CA ASN A 341 6.70 -18.40 20.54
C ASN A 341 6.60 -16.90 20.19
N ILE A 342 6.67 -16.01 21.18
CA ILE A 342 6.82 -14.57 20.95
C ILE A 342 8.29 -14.22 21.13
N ILE A 343 8.98 -14.02 20.00
CA ILE A 343 10.38 -13.61 19.99
C ILE A 343 10.45 -12.11 20.22
N PHE A 344 11.12 -11.72 21.30
CA PHE A 344 11.35 -10.33 21.64
C PHE A 344 12.57 -9.78 20.89
N HIS A 345 12.36 -8.71 20.12
CA HIS A 345 13.44 -7.97 19.46
C HIS A 345 13.23 -6.46 19.62
N GLN A 346 14.06 -5.83 20.46
CA GLN A 346 14.00 -4.37 20.72
C GLN A 346 14.08 -3.53 19.45
N ARG A 347 15.07 -3.80 18.58
CA ARG A 347 15.31 -3.02 17.36
C ARG A 347 14.16 -3.10 16.35
N GLN A 348 13.51 -4.26 16.27
CA GLN A 348 12.41 -4.51 15.34
C GLN A 348 11.03 -4.29 15.98
N LYS A 349 10.98 -3.93 17.27
CA LYS A 349 9.76 -3.76 18.07
C LYS A 349 8.82 -4.99 17.99
N ILE A 350 9.40 -6.19 17.95
CA ILE A 350 8.65 -7.46 17.91
C ILE A 350 8.34 -7.91 19.33
N GLY A 351 7.10 -8.34 19.59
CA GLY A 351 6.65 -8.79 20.91
C GLY A 351 6.49 -7.68 21.95
N MET A 352 6.63 -6.42 21.53
CA MET A 352 6.57 -5.25 22.40
C MET A 352 5.81 -4.10 21.76
N VAL A 353 5.40 -3.15 22.59
CA VAL A 353 4.88 -1.86 22.17
C VAL A 353 5.50 -0.78 23.05
N HIS A 354 5.87 0.32 22.43
CA HIS A 354 6.43 1.50 23.08
C HIS A 354 5.50 2.68 22.83
N PHE A 355 5.25 3.47 23.87
CA PHE A 355 4.53 4.74 23.81
C PHE A 355 5.03 5.67 24.91
N GLU A 356 4.83 6.96 24.71
CA GLU A 356 5.24 8.02 25.61
C GLU A 356 4.00 8.55 26.35
N LEU A 357 4.13 8.75 27.66
CA LEU A 357 3.07 9.31 28.50
C LEU A 357 3.54 10.63 29.11
N ARG A 358 2.77 11.69 28.93
CA ARG A 358 3.01 12.99 29.57
C ARG A 358 1.70 13.58 30.09
N ILE A 359 1.67 13.84 31.39
CA ILE A 359 0.54 14.48 32.06
C ILE A 359 1.04 15.80 32.64
N ASP A 360 0.53 16.91 32.10
CA ASP A 360 0.86 18.25 32.58
C ASP A 360 -0.22 18.76 33.53
N ASP A 361 0.15 19.74 34.36
CA ASP A 361 -0.81 20.50 35.17
C ASP A 361 -1.60 21.54 34.34
#